data_AF-A0A7W1A9Z4-F1
#
_entry.id   AF-A0A7W1A9Z4-F1
#
_cell.length_a   1.000
_cell.length_b   1.000
_cell.length_c   1.000
_cell.angle_alpha   90.00
_cell.angle_beta   90.00
_cell.angle_gamma   90.00
#
_symmetry.space_group_name_H-M   'P 1'
#
loop_
_entity.id
_entity.type
_entity.pdbx_description
1 polymer ?
#
loop_
_entity_poly.entity_id
_entity_poly.type
_entity_poly.pdbx_seq_one_letter_code
_entity_poly.pdbx_strand_id
1 'polypeptide(L)'
;MTEAAPNDARLTSSELLDRIDSAWTNLNQMLADLSEPQRTTAHDQENWRVKDHLTHLAAWEQSLLALLEGRDRHQAFGLGAVDLAGMDYDQINARIQQHHAHLSHAESLALAQHSHTQLRAAIAALSDADLQRPYAHFQPNTQHENAQLPVINWIAGNTYEHYAEHQGWIGEWVNRG
;
A
#
# COMPACT_ATOMS: atom_id res chain seq x y z
N MET A 1 -42.69 -20.67 -1.04
CA MET A 1 -41.38 -20.66 -1.71
C MET A 1 -41.22 -19.27 -2.29
N THR A 2 -40.50 -18.41 -1.59
CA THR A 2 -40.22 -17.05 -2.03
C THR A 2 -38.82 -17.03 -2.63
N GLU A 3 -38.78 -16.66 -3.91
CA GLU A 3 -37.60 -16.36 -4.73
C GLU A 3 -36.56 -15.49 -4.00
N ALA A 4 -35.31 -15.72 -4.36
CA ALA A 4 -34.13 -15.07 -3.83
C ALA A 4 -34.16 -13.54 -4.01
N ALA A 5 -33.66 -12.83 -3.00
CA ALA A 5 -33.39 -11.39 -3.00
C ALA A 5 -31.85 -11.15 -3.06
N PRO A 6 -31.33 -9.96 -3.39
CA PRO A 6 -30.54 -9.73 -4.61
C PRO A 6 -29.07 -9.31 -4.38
N ASN A 7 -28.26 -9.53 -5.42
CA ASN A 7 -26.95 -8.93 -5.71
C ASN A 7 -25.80 -9.20 -4.72
N ASP A 8 -25.19 -10.38 -4.84
CA ASP A 8 -23.88 -10.76 -4.29
C ASP A 8 -22.75 -10.07 -5.09
N ALA A 9 -22.86 -8.74 -5.30
CA ALA A 9 -21.98 -7.98 -6.17
C ALA A 9 -20.61 -7.77 -5.49
N ARG A 10 -19.77 -8.79 -5.61
CA ARG A 10 -18.33 -8.68 -5.35
C ARG A 10 -17.75 -7.64 -6.29
N LEU A 11 -16.86 -6.80 -5.76
CA LEU A 11 -16.17 -5.77 -6.52
C LEU A 11 -15.48 -6.40 -7.74
N THR A 12 -15.75 -5.88 -8.93
CA THR A 12 -15.07 -6.28 -10.16
C THR A 12 -13.65 -5.73 -10.19
N SER A 13 -12.79 -6.30 -11.02
CA SER A 13 -11.43 -5.81 -11.26
C SER A 13 -11.43 -4.37 -11.78
N SER A 14 -12.40 -4.02 -12.63
CA SER A 14 -12.56 -2.63 -13.11
C SER A 14 -12.89 -1.67 -11.97
N GLU A 15 -13.88 -2.00 -11.13
CA GLU A 15 -14.26 -1.14 -10.00
C GLU A 15 -13.15 -1.03 -8.94
N LEU A 16 -12.35 -2.09 -8.77
CA LEU A 16 -11.17 -2.07 -7.91
C LEU A 16 -10.11 -1.10 -8.44
N LEU A 17 -9.77 -1.20 -9.72
CA LEU A 17 -8.81 -0.30 -10.36
C LEU A 17 -9.27 1.15 -10.32
N ASP A 18 -10.56 1.41 -10.57
CA ASP A 18 -11.11 2.77 -10.51
C ASP A 18 -10.95 3.39 -9.11
N ARG A 19 -11.13 2.60 -8.04
CA ARG A 19 -10.90 3.05 -6.67
C ARG A 19 -9.43 3.32 -6.39
N ILE A 20 -8.55 2.44 -6.83
CA ILE A 20 -7.10 2.58 -6.69
C ILE A 20 -6.61 3.85 -7.40
N ASP A 21 -7.01 4.03 -8.66
CA ASP A 21 -6.61 5.16 -9.49
C ASP A 21 -7.13 6.49 -8.94
N SER A 22 -8.38 6.49 -8.45
CA SER A 22 -8.98 7.67 -7.84
C SER A 22 -8.25 8.07 -6.55
N ALA A 23 -7.99 7.10 -5.66
CA ALA A 23 -7.27 7.37 -4.41
C ALA A 23 -5.82 7.79 -4.65
N TRP A 24 -5.13 7.15 -5.61
CA TRP A 24 -3.79 7.54 -6.02
C TRP A 24 -3.75 8.96 -6.59
N THR A 25 -4.73 9.33 -7.43
CA THR A 25 -4.86 10.69 -7.97
C THR A 25 -5.06 11.71 -6.84
N ASN A 26 -5.93 11.41 -5.88
CA ASN A 26 -6.18 12.29 -4.73
C ASN A 26 -4.92 12.48 -3.87
N LEU A 27 -4.17 11.42 -3.61
CA LEU A 27 -2.89 11.49 -2.89
C LEU A 27 -1.91 12.41 -3.63
N ASN A 28 -1.74 12.21 -4.94
CA ASN A 28 -0.83 13.03 -5.75
C ASN A 28 -1.26 14.50 -5.81
N GLN A 29 -2.56 14.78 -5.88
CA GLN A 29 -3.07 16.15 -5.84
C GLN A 29 -2.74 16.83 -4.50
N MET A 30 -3.01 16.16 -3.38
CA MET A 30 -2.66 16.66 -2.05
C MET A 30 -1.16 16.97 -1.93
N LEU A 31 -0.29 16.09 -2.43
CA LEU A 31 1.16 16.28 -2.41
C LEU A 31 1.64 17.43 -3.30
N ALA A 32 0.94 17.68 -4.41
CA ALA A 32 1.23 18.81 -5.30
C ALA A 32 0.92 20.15 -4.62
N ASP A 33 -0.13 20.20 -3.82
CA ASP A 33 -0.60 21.42 -3.14
C ASP A 33 0.23 21.80 -1.89
N LEU A 34 1.12 20.93 -1.42
CA LEU A 34 1.98 21.24 -0.27
C LEU A 34 3.00 22.35 -0.59
N SER A 35 3.14 23.31 0.32
CA SER A 35 4.28 24.24 0.30
C SER A 35 5.61 23.51 0.56
N GLU A 36 6.74 24.17 0.27
CA GLU A 36 8.07 23.59 0.54
C GLU A 36 8.26 23.21 2.02
N PRO A 37 7.95 24.07 3.02
CA PRO A 37 8.12 23.70 4.43
C PRO A 37 7.25 22.52 4.87
N GLN A 38 5.99 22.47 4.41
CA GLN A 38 5.08 21.34 4.67
C GLN A 38 5.63 20.03 4.10
N ARG A 39 6.27 20.10 2.94
CA ARG A 39 6.83 18.95 2.21
C ARG A 39 8.11 18.41 2.83
N THR A 40 8.96 19.28 3.38
CA THR A 40 10.35 18.92 3.75
C THR A 40 10.61 18.85 5.25
N THR A 41 9.87 19.61 6.07
CA THR A 41 10.21 19.79 7.49
C THR A 41 9.11 19.36 8.45
N ALA A 42 7.84 19.58 8.07
CA ALA A 42 6.73 19.20 8.91
C ALA A 42 6.63 17.66 9.03
N HIS A 43 6.14 17.20 10.18
CA HIS A 43 6.12 15.80 10.57
C HIS A 43 4.96 15.49 11.51
N ASP A 44 4.58 14.21 11.59
CA ASP A 44 3.61 13.70 12.56
C ASP A 44 4.21 13.49 13.96
N GLN A 45 3.41 12.92 14.88
CA GLN A 45 3.82 12.65 16.26
C GLN A 45 4.95 11.61 16.38
N GLU A 46 5.09 10.74 15.37
CA GLU A 46 6.13 9.71 15.29
C GLU A 46 7.37 10.22 14.52
N ASN A 47 7.43 11.52 14.23
CA ASN A 47 8.47 12.19 13.44
C ASN A 47 8.55 11.75 11.97
N TRP A 48 7.48 11.19 11.41
CA TRP A 48 7.40 10.90 9.99
C TRP A 48 7.11 12.17 9.21
N ARG A 49 7.93 12.39 8.19
CA ARG A 49 7.71 13.44 7.19
C ARG A 49 6.93 12.87 6.01
N VAL A 50 6.47 13.74 5.12
CA VAL A 50 5.81 13.34 3.86
C VAL A 50 6.62 12.27 3.11
N LYS A 51 7.94 12.43 3.05
CA LYS A 51 8.83 11.49 2.36
C LYS A 51 8.86 10.09 2.99
N ASP A 52 8.59 9.98 4.29
CA ASP A 52 8.62 8.71 5.03
C ASP A 52 7.30 7.95 4.82
N HIS A 53 6.17 8.67 4.81
CA HIS A 53 4.90 8.08 4.40
C HIS A 53 4.96 7.56 2.94
N LEU A 54 5.60 8.29 2.02
CA LEU A 54 5.73 7.86 0.63
C LEU A 54 6.57 6.59 0.48
N THR A 55 7.71 6.49 1.18
CA THR A 55 8.57 5.30 1.09
C THR A 55 7.97 4.10 1.82
N HIS A 56 7.18 4.33 2.86
CA HIS A 56 6.37 3.31 3.51
C HIS A 56 5.31 2.75 2.57
N LEU A 57 4.48 3.61 1.96
CA LEU A 57 3.48 3.20 0.96
C LEU A 57 4.15 2.38 -0.15
N ALA A 58 5.28 2.86 -0.68
CA ALA A 58 6.00 2.17 -1.74
C ALA A 58 6.48 0.77 -1.33
N ALA A 59 7.02 0.63 -0.11
CA ALA A 59 7.52 -0.65 0.38
C ALA A 59 6.37 -1.66 0.61
N TRP A 60 5.22 -1.19 1.09
CA TRP A 60 4.02 -2.04 1.25
C TRP A 60 3.40 -2.45 -0.08
N GLU A 61 3.41 -1.58 -1.09
CA GLU A 61 3.01 -1.96 -2.45
C GLU A 61 3.93 -3.00 -3.06
N GLN A 62 5.25 -2.91 -2.84
CA GLN A 62 6.20 -3.93 -3.30
C GLN A 62 5.99 -5.28 -2.60
N SER A 63 5.69 -5.24 -1.31
CA SER A 63 5.22 -6.40 -0.53
C SER A 63 3.95 -7.00 -1.14
N LEU A 64 2.95 -6.19 -1.47
CA LEU A 64 1.74 -6.68 -2.13
C LEU A 64 2.01 -7.24 -3.54
N LEU A 65 2.88 -6.60 -4.33
CA LEU A 65 3.28 -7.12 -5.63
C LEU A 65 3.92 -8.51 -5.50
N ALA A 66 4.81 -8.68 -4.52
CA ALA A 66 5.40 -9.98 -4.22
C ALA A 66 4.36 -11.03 -3.81
N LEU A 67 3.32 -10.65 -3.04
CA LEU A 67 2.19 -11.53 -2.79
C LEU A 67 1.57 -11.99 -4.11
N LEU A 68 1.18 -11.07 -4.99
CA LEU A 68 0.48 -11.41 -6.24
C LEU A 68 1.33 -12.28 -7.19
N GLU A 69 2.66 -12.13 -7.13
CA GLU A 69 3.62 -12.93 -7.91
C GLU A 69 4.02 -14.25 -7.22
N GLY A 70 3.49 -14.55 -6.03
CA GLY A 70 3.86 -15.72 -5.24
C GLY A 70 5.30 -15.71 -4.70
N ARG A 71 5.91 -14.52 -4.62
CA ARG A 71 7.23 -14.29 -4.03
C ARG A 71 7.11 -14.03 -2.52
N ASP A 72 8.24 -14.15 -1.82
CA ASP A 72 8.33 -13.82 -0.40
C ASP A 72 8.12 -12.31 -0.17
N ARG A 73 7.16 -11.98 0.68
CA ARG A 73 6.81 -10.60 1.06
C ARG A 73 7.89 -9.95 1.90
N HIS A 74 8.49 -10.69 2.83
CA HIS A 74 9.50 -10.14 3.73
C HIS A 74 10.76 -9.72 2.94
N GLN A 75 11.06 -10.40 1.85
CA GLN A 75 12.17 -10.03 0.96
C GLN A 75 11.84 -8.86 0.02
N ALA A 76 10.57 -8.47 -0.09
CA ALA A 76 10.10 -7.52 -1.08
C ALA A 76 10.00 -6.07 -0.58
N PHE A 77 10.24 -5.82 0.72
CA PHE A 77 10.26 -4.45 1.26
C PHE A 77 11.45 -3.59 0.79
N GLY A 78 12.36 -4.14 -0.02
CA GLY A 78 13.49 -3.39 -0.57
C GLY A 78 14.57 -3.05 0.45
N LEU A 79 14.59 -3.73 1.60
CA LEU A 79 15.53 -3.46 2.72
C LEU A 79 16.86 -4.23 2.60
N GLY A 80 17.14 -4.82 1.44
CA GLY A 80 18.31 -5.69 1.23
C GLY A 80 18.23 -6.98 2.04
N ALA A 81 19.35 -7.37 2.67
CA ALA A 81 19.47 -8.63 3.43
C ALA A 81 19.01 -8.53 4.90
N VAL A 82 18.12 -7.58 5.22
CA VAL A 82 17.55 -7.47 6.56
C VAL A 82 16.58 -8.63 6.78
N ASP A 83 16.84 -9.42 7.83
CA ASP A 83 15.92 -10.45 8.27
C ASP A 83 14.74 -9.78 9.00
N LEU A 84 13.53 -9.96 8.46
CA LEU A 84 12.28 -9.46 9.04
C LEU A 84 11.50 -10.57 9.77
N ALA A 85 12.04 -11.79 9.84
CA ALA A 85 11.37 -12.90 10.50
C ALA A 85 11.10 -12.58 11.98
N GLY A 86 9.84 -12.72 12.39
CA GLY A 86 9.40 -12.48 13.76
C GLY A 86 9.30 -11.01 14.15
N MET A 87 9.50 -10.07 13.21
CA MET A 87 9.20 -8.66 13.45
C MET A 87 7.70 -8.40 13.34
N ASP A 88 7.19 -7.53 14.20
CA ASP A 88 5.85 -6.95 14.02
C ASP A 88 5.85 -5.83 12.97
N TYR A 89 4.66 -5.32 12.65
CA TYR A 89 4.52 -4.27 11.64
C TYR A 89 5.19 -2.96 12.04
N ASP A 90 5.19 -2.59 13.32
CA ASP A 90 5.83 -1.35 13.79
C ASP A 90 7.35 -1.43 13.64
N GLN A 91 7.93 -2.59 13.95
CA GLN A 91 9.35 -2.87 13.74
C GLN A 91 9.72 -2.83 12.27
N ILE A 92 8.92 -3.44 11.39
CA ILE A 92 9.13 -3.38 9.93
C ILE A 92 9.04 -1.94 9.43
N ASN A 93 8.03 -1.18 9.87
CA ASN A 93 7.83 0.21 9.49
C ASN A 93 9.00 1.10 9.91
N ALA A 94 9.52 0.91 11.13
CA ALA A 94 10.71 1.62 11.59
C ALA A 94 11.95 1.28 10.74
N ARG A 95 12.11 0.02 10.30
CA ARG A 95 13.20 -0.36 9.38
C ARG A 95 13.04 0.28 8.01
N ILE A 96 11.83 0.35 7.46
CA ILE A 96 11.55 1.02 6.20
C ILE A 96 11.90 2.50 6.29
N GLN A 97 11.46 3.18 7.35
CA GLN A 97 11.77 4.59 7.60
C GLN A 97 13.29 4.82 7.68
N GLN A 98 13.99 4.02 8.50
CA GLN A 98 15.45 4.14 8.66
C GLN A 98 16.19 3.88 7.35
N HIS A 99 15.81 2.85 6.60
CA HIS A 99 16.45 2.50 5.33
C HIS A 99 16.35 3.64 4.32
N HIS A 100 15.18 4.27 4.21
CA HIS A 100 14.93 5.36 3.25
C HIS A 100 15.18 6.76 3.80
N ALA A 101 15.74 6.89 5.01
CA ALA A 101 16.02 8.19 5.63
C ALA A 101 16.94 9.09 4.81
N HIS A 102 17.77 8.51 3.94
CA HIS A 102 18.68 9.22 3.04
C HIS A 102 18.00 9.83 1.80
N LEU A 103 16.79 9.39 1.44
CA LEU A 103 16.08 9.89 0.27
C LEU A 103 15.55 11.30 0.49
N SER A 104 15.60 12.10 -0.58
CA SER A 104 14.87 13.37 -0.71
C SER A 104 13.38 13.12 -0.96
N HIS A 105 12.56 14.17 -0.80
CA HIS A 105 11.13 14.09 -1.14
C HIS A 105 10.90 13.66 -2.60
N ALA A 106 11.69 14.19 -3.55
CA ALA A 106 11.56 13.87 -4.96
C ALA A 106 11.88 12.39 -5.25
N GLU A 107 12.91 11.85 -4.61
CA GLU A 107 13.26 10.43 -4.73
C GLU A 107 12.21 9.52 -4.09
N SER A 108 11.69 9.89 -2.92
CA SER A 108 10.59 9.18 -2.27
C SER A 108 9.32 9.16 -3.13
N LEU A 109 8.98 10.28 -3.77
CA LEU A 109 7.83 10.35 -4.68
C LEU A 109 8.04 9.48 -5.92
N ALA A 110 9.23 9.52 -6.52
CA ALA A 110 9.56 8.68 -7.67
C ALA A 110 9.51 7.18 -7.31
N LEU A 111 9.97 6.81 -6.11
CA LEU A 111 9.88 5.44 -5.60
C LEU A 111 8.42 4.98 -5.49
N ALA A 112 7.55 5.79 -4.88
CA ALA A 112 6.12 5.49 -4.75
C ALA A 112 5.41 5.41 -6.10
N GLN A 113 5.73 6.29 -7.05
CA GLN A 113 5.19 6.22 -8.41
C GLN A 113 5.60 4.93 -9.14
N HIS A 114 6.85 4.51 -8.94
CA HIS A 114 7.37 3.29 -9.53
C HIS A 114 6.67 2.04 -8.98
N SER A 115 6.55 1.92 -7.66
CA SER A 115 5.85 0.81 -7.01
C SER A 115 4.38 0.75 -7.40
N HIS A 116 3.70 1.90 -7.42
CA HIS A 116 2.30 2.00 -7.77
C HIS A 116 2.06 1.52 -9.21
N THR A 117 2.90 1.98 -10.14
CA THR A 117 2.79 1.59 -11.56
C THR A 117 2.92 0.07 -11.73
N GLN A 118 3.88 -0.57 -11.05
CA GLN A 118 4.07 -2.01 -11.13
C GLN A 118 2.91 -2.78 -10.51
N LEU A 119 2.49 -2.39 -9.30
CA LEU A 119 1.40 -3.04 -8.59
C LEU A 119 0.08 -2.90 -9.36
N ARG A 120 -0.24 -1.70 -9.84
CA ARG A 120 -1.45 -1.44 -10.64
C ARG A 120 -1.48 -2.33 -11.89
N ALA A 121 -0.34 -2.47 -12.59
CA ALA A 121 -0.25 -3.35 -13.76
C ALA A 121 -0.49 -4.83 -13.40
N ALA A 122 0.05 -5.29 -12.27
CA ALA A 122 -0.19 -6.65 -11.77
C ALA A 122 -1.67 -6.89 -11.41
N ILE A 123 -2.30 -5.93 -10.74
CA ILE A 123 -3.74 -6.00 -10.39
C ILE A 123 -4.60 -6.02 -11.66
N ALA A 124 -4.26 -5.20 -12.66
CA ALA A 124 -5.00 -5.15 -13.93
C ALA A 124 -4.92 -6.45 -14.76
N ALA A 125 -3.96 -7.32 -14.47
CA ALA A 125 -3.86 -8.65 -15.09
C ALA A 125 -4.75 -9.71 -14.40
N LEU A 126 -5.30 -9.43 -13.22
CA LEU A 126 -6.14 -10.35 -12.47
C LEU A 126 -7.59 -10.34 -13.00
N SER A 127 -8.18 -11.53 -13.09
CA SER A 127 -9.62 -11.66 -13.31
C SER A 127 -10.42 -11.43 -12.03
N ASP A 128 -11.72 -11.17 -12.15
CA ASP A 128 -12.63 -11.09 -11.00
C ASP A 128 -12.56 -12.36 -10.13
N ALA A 129 -12.36 -13.53 -10.74
CA ALA A 129 -12.20 -14.79 -10.01
C ALA A 129 -10.88 -14.85 -9.23
N ASP A 130 -9.78 -14.31 -9.78
CA ASP A 130 -8.49 -14.29 -9.10
C ASP A 130 -8.50 -13.38 -7.88
N LEU A 131 -9.22 -12.25 -7.95
CA LEU A 131 -9.43 -11.35 -6.80
C LEU A 131 -10.13 -12.03 -5.62
N GLN A 132 -10.92 -13.07 -5.89
CA GLN A 132 -11.64 -13.84 -4.87
C GLN A 132 -10.84 -15.04 -4.35
N ARG A 133 -9.67 -15.33 -4.91
CA ARG A 133 -8.80 -16.39 -4.39
C ARG A 133 -8.25 -16.00 -3.02
N PRO A 134 -8.13 -16.95 -2.09
CA PRO A 134 -7.60 -16.66 -0.76
C PRO A 134 -6.12 -16.27 -0.84
N TYR A 135 -5.62 -15.51 0.13
CA TYR A 135 -4.18 -15.22 0.28
C TYR A 135 -3.31 -16.49 0.14
N ALA A 136 -3.73 -17.60 0.75
CA ALA A 136 -3.04 -18.90 0.69
C ALA A 136 -2.88 -19.46 -0.72
N HIS A 137 -3.69 -19.02 -1.69
CA HIS A 137 -3.49 -19.39 -3.09
C HIS A 137 -2.16 -18.86 -3.64
N PHE A 138 -1.82 -17.62 -3.26
CA PHE A 138 -0.63 -16.93 -3.72
C PHE A 138 0.59 -17.24 -2.86
N GLN A 139 0.39 -17.45 -1.55
CA GLN A 139 1.44 -17.86 -0.62
C GLN A 139 1.08 -19.14 0.16
N PRO A 140 1.14 -20.31 -0.50
CA PRO A 140 0.72 -21.57 0.11
C PRO A 140 1.60 -22.04 1.28
N ASN A 141 2.83 -21.53 1.37
CA ASN A 141 3.80 -21.93 2.38
C ASN A 141 3.88 -20.98 3.58
N THR A 142 3.11 -19.89 3.57
CA THR A 142 3.12 -18.88 4.64
C THR A 142 1.95 -19.12 5.59
N GLN A 143 2.24 -19.32 6.88
CA GLN A 143 1.20 -19.36 7.90
C GLN A 143 0.76 -17.95 8.24
N HIS A 144 -0.51 -17.63 7.98
CA HIS A 144 -1.11 -16.35 8.31
C HIS A 144 -2.54 -16.57 8.81
N GLU A 145 -2.95 -15.92 9.90
CA GLU A 145 -4.29 -16.10 10.50
C GLU A 145 -5.42 -15.81 9.50
N ASN A 146 -5.22 -14.79 8.66
CA ASN A 146 -6.13 -14.37 7.61
C ASN A 146 -5.84 -15.01 6.23
N ALA A 147 -5.12 -16.13 6.18
CA ALA A 147 -4.70 -16.75 4.91
C ALA A 147 -5.88 -17.21 4.02
N GLN A 148 -7.08 -17.38 4.59
CA GLN A 148 -8.28 -17.77 3.86
C GLN A 148 -9.11 -16.57 3.37
N LEU A 149 -8.75 -15.34 3.75
CA LEU A 149 -9.44 -14.16 3.23
C LEU A 149 -9.05 -13.93 1.76
N PRO A 150 -10.00 -13.47 0.92
CA PRO A 150 -9.74 -13.09 -0.47
C PRO A 150 -8.61 -12.08 -0.62
N VAL A 151 -7.80 -12.22 -1.67
CA VAL A 151 -6.67 -11.32 -1.95
C VAL A 151 -7.11 -9.88 -2.19
N ILE A 152 -8.36 -9.65 -2.63
CA ILE A 152 -8.91 -8.31 -2.80
C ILE A 152 -8.89 -7.47 -1.51
N ASN A 153 -9.04 -8.10 -0.34
CA ASN A 153 -8.96 -7.39 0.95
C ASN A 153 -7.53 -6.87 1.22
N TRP A 154 -6.54 -7.65 0.80
CA TRP A 154 -5.13 -7.25 0.91
C TRP A 154 -4.77 -6.16 -0.09
N ILE A 155 -5.34 -6.23 -1.29
CA ILE A 155 -5.21 -5.18 -2.30
C ILE A 155 -5.77 -3.87 -1.77
N ALA A 156 -7.01 -3.89 -1.27
CA ALA A 156 -7.67 -2.73 -0.68
C ALA A 156 -6.81 -2.08 0.44
N GLY A 157 -6.44 -2.88 1.44
CA GLY A 157 -5.69 -2.42 2.62
C GLY A 157 -4.25 -1.99 2.35
N ASN A 158 -3.67 -2.29 1.18
CA ASN A 158 -2.33 -1.80 0.81
C ASN A 158 -2.38 -0.75 -0.32
N THR A 159 -3.58 -0.36 -0.79
CA THR A 159 -3.77 0.63 -1.85
C THR A 159 -4.74 1.73 -1.41
N TYR A 160 -5.97 1.78 -1.91
CA TYR A 160 -6.85 2.94 -1.74
C TYR A 160 -7.23 3.24 -0.29
N GLU A 161 -7.36 2.23 0.58
CA GLU A 161 -7.58 2.43 2.02
C GLU A 161 -6.32 3.00 2.69
N HIS A 162 -5.16 2.47 2.31
CA HIS A 162 -3.85 2.87 2.83
C HIS A 162 -3.48 4.30 2.43
N TYR A 163 -3.72 4.66 1.16
CA TYR A 163 -3.52 6.03 0.70
C TYR A 163 -4.41 6.99 1.47
N ALA A 164 -5.69 6.65 1.66
CA ALA A 164 -6.63 7.50 2.39
C ALA A 164 -6.22 7.71 3.85
N GLU A 165 -5.72 6.68 4.53
CA GLU A 165 -5.17 6.77 5.88
C GLU A 165 -3.98 7.73 5.93
N HIS A 166 -2.99 7.54 5.05
CA HIS A 166 -1.81 8.40 4.98
C HIS A 166 -2.13 9.83 4.56
N GLN A 167 -3.12 10.04 3.70
CA GLN A 167 -3.63 11.38 3.38
C GLN A 167 -4.22 12.05 4.63
N GLY A 168 -4.97 11.30 5.44
CA GLY A 168 -5.48 11.76 6.72
C GLY A 168 -4.35 12.22 7.64
N TRP A 169 -3.36 11.35 7.86
CA TRP A 169 -2.22 11.68 8.71
C TRP A 169 -1.45 12.90 8.20
N ILE A 170 -1.05 12.94 6.92
CA ILE A 170 -0.35 14.09 6.34
C ILE A 170 -1.19 15.36 6.50
N GLY A 171 -2.48 15.30 6.16
CA GLY A 171 -3.42 16.42 6.23
C GLY A 171 -3.59 16.99 7.64
N GLU A 172 -3.58 16.15 8.67
CA GLU A 172 -3.76 16.57 10.05
C GLU A 172 -2.67 17.51 10.57
N TRP A 173 -1.43 17.38 10.10
CA TRP A 173 -0.29 18.14 10.61
C TRP A 173 0.26 19.17 9.62
N VAL A 174 0.16 18.96 8.30
CA VAL A 174 0.57 20.01 7.33
C VAL A 174 -0.26 21.29 7.49
N ASN A 175 -1.48 21.18 8.00
CA ASN A 175 -2.37 22.32 8.27
C ASN A 175 -2.15 22.96 9.65
N ARG A 176 -1.25 22.43 10.48
CA ARG A 176 -0.92 22.96 11.83
C ARG A 176 0.29 23.90 11.83
N GLY A 177 0.85 24.21 10.66
CA GLY A 177 1.97 25.12 10.45
C GLY A 177 1.54 26.53 10.09
#